data_AF-A0A7X7YXA9-F1
#
_entry.id   AF-A0A7X7YXA9-F1
#
_cell.length_a   1.000
_cell.length_b   1.000
_cell.length_c   1.000
_cell.angle_alpha   90.00
_cell.angle_beta   90.00
_cell.angle_gamma   90.00
#
_symmetry.space_group_name_H-M   'P 1'
#
loop_
_entity.id
_entity.type
_entity.pdbx_description
1 polymer ?
#
loop_
_entity_poly.entity_id
_entity_poly.type
_entity_poly.pdbx_seq_one_letter_code
_entity_poly.pdbx_strand_id
1 'polypeptide(L)'
;MPGVQQGLAVYRSSDASDWTRQSKALLVAPGTGEDDKVHGGHADVVVSGDRAFLFYFTHPGRRPDAPKTDTEQRRSSIQVVELKYKDGQLTCDRNEPTHIRLTPPDSR
;
A
#
# COMPACT_ATOMS: atom_id res chain seq x y z
N MET A 1 9.89 10.47 19.80
CA MET A 1 9.96 9.11 19.24
C MET A 1 9.89 9.23 17.72
N PRO A 2 10.91 8.83 16.94
CA PRO A 2 10.80 8.85 15.49
C PRO A 2 9.64 7.92 15.10
N GLY A 3 8.69 8.44 14.34
CA GLY A 3 7.39 7.80 14.11
C GLY A 3 7.55 6.43 13.47
N VAL A 4 7.01 5.39 14.13
CA VAL A 4 6.73 4.12 13.48
C VAL A 4 5.78 4.43 12.32
N GLN A 5 6.17 4.11 11.09
CA GLN A 5 5.30 4.23 9.93
C GLN A 5 4.17 3.18 10.07
N GLN A 6 2.95 3.64 10.33
CA GLN A 6 1.78 2.80 10.55
C GLN A 6 0.97 2.67 9.25
N GLY A 7 1.59 2.13 8.20
CA GLY A 7 0.95 2.00 6.88
C GLY A 7 0.81 3.34 6.14
N LEU A 8 -0.23 3.44 5.31
CA LEU A 8 -0.46 4.53 4.36
C LEU A 8 -1.70 5.34 4.76
N ALA A 9 -1.49 6.61 5.14
CA ALA A 9 -2.60 7.52 5.41
C ALA A 9 -3.29 7.94 4.09
N VAL A 10 -4.62 8.00 4.12
CA VAL A 10 -5.44 8.42 2.98
C VAL A 10 -6.13 9.73 3.34
N TYR A 11 -6.09 10.69 2.42
CA TYR A 11 -6.77 11.97 2.53
C TYR A 11 -7.60 12.19 1.28
N ARG A 12 -8.74 12.86 1.43
CA ARG A 12 -9.61 13.27 0.32
C ARG A 12 -9.89 14.77 0.38
N SER A 13 -10.03 15.38 -0.77
CA SER A 13 -10.40 16.78 -0.94
C SER A 13 -11.19 16.93 -2.24
N SER A 14 -12.12 17.88 -2.27
CA SER A 14 -12.83 18.30 -3.49
C SER A 14 -12.14 19.46 -4.21
N ASP A 15 -11.22 20.16 -3.55
CA ASP A 15 -10.60 21.41 -4.03
C ASP A 15 -9.07 21.42 -3.93
N ALA A 16 -8.48 20.32 -3.47
CA ALA A 16 -7.05 20.14 -3.19
C ALA A 16 -6.44 21.11 -2.16
N SER A 17 -7.25 21.91 -1.47
CA SER A 17 -6.84 22.87 -0.45
C SER A 17 -7.19 22.37 0.95
N ASP A 18 -8.42 21.88 1.12
CA ASP A 18 -8.91 21.33 2.40
C ASP A 18 -8.98 19.80 2.33
N TRP A 19 -8.22 19.13 3.20
CA TRP A 19 -8.06 17.68 3.18
C TRP A 19 -8.67 17.01 4.42
N THR A 20 -9.63 16.11 4.19
CA THR A 20 -10.18 15.25 5.24
C THR A 20 -9.44 13.92 5.27
N ARG A 21 -8.85 13.59 6.43
CA ARG A 21 -8.19 12.30 6.65
C ARG A 21 -9.22 11.17 6.78
N GLN A 22 -8.99 10.05 6.11
CA GLN A 22 -9.72 8.82 6.33
C GLN A 22 -9.48 8.28 7.75
N SER A 23 -10.50 7.68 8.36
CA SER A 23 -10.39 7.14 9.73
C SER A 23 -9.34 6.03 9.85
N LYS A 24 -9.28 5.13 8.85
CA LYS A 24 -8.36 4.00 8.79
C LYS A 24 -7.30 4.21 7.72
N ALA A 25 -6.03 4.01 8.09
CA ALA A 25 -4.93 3.92 7.14
C ALA A 25 -4.93 2.55 6.42
N LEU A 26 -4.37 2.50 5.22
CA LEU A 26 -4.18 1.25 4.48
C LEU A 26 -2.88 0.57 4.92
N LEU A 27 -2.81 -0.76 4.75
CA LEU A 27 -1.58 -1.56 4.92
C LEU A 27 -0.85 -1.40 6.29
N VAL A 28 -1.62 -1.12 7.35
CA VAL A 28 -1.10 -1.02 8.73
C VAL A 28 -0.62 -2.40 9.21
N ALA A 29 -1.48 -3.40 9.04
CA ALA A 29 -1.20 -4.78 9.46
C ALA A 29 -0.38 -5.53 8.39
N PRO A 30 0.52 -6.43 8.80
CA PRO A 30 1.24 -7.31 7.88
C PRO A 30 0.28 -8.25 7.13
N GLY A 31 0.65 -8.64 5.92
CA GLY A 31 0.00 -9.70 5.14
C GLY A 31 0.58 -11.08 5.46
N THR A 32 0.13 -12.09 4.72
CA THR A 32 0.56 -13.49 4.85
C THR A 32 1.55 -13.93 3.76
N GLY A 33 1.69 -13.16 2.68
CA GLY A 33 2.66 -13.42 1.61
C GLY A 33 4.11 -13.41 2.11
N GLU A 34 4.99 -14.15 1.45
CA GLU A 34 6.39 -14.35 1.89
C GLU A 34 7.11 -13.03 2.20
N ASP A 35 6.99 -12.08 1.28
CA ASP A 35 7.60 -10.75 1.35
C ASP A 35 6.64 -9.67 1.91
N ASP A 36 5.43 -10.03 2.30
CA ASP A 36 4.37 -9.09 2.64
C ASP A 36 4.12 -8.98 4.16
N LYS A 37 5.04 -9.53 4.97
CA LYS A 37 4.91 -9.72 6.43
C LYS A 37 5.19 -8.50 7.29
N VAL A 38 5.26 -7.32 6.68
CA VAL A 38 5.44 -6.02 7.35
C VAL A 38 4.40 -5.02 6.85
N HIS A 39 4.29 -3.85 7.48
CA HIS A 39 3.42 -2.79 6.98
C HIS A 39 3.83 -2.37 5.56
N GLY A 40 2.86 -1.96 4.76
CA GLY A 40 3.13 -1.39 3.43
C GLY A 40 3.66 0.03 3.55
N GLY A 41 4.66 0.36 2.74
CA GLY A 41 5.24 1.70 2.63
C GLY A 41 5.25 2.18 1.19
N HIS A 42 5.39 3.50 1.02
CA HIS A 42 5.57 4.22 -0.26
C HIS A 42 4.81 3.59 -1.43
N ALA A 43 3.61 4.08 -1.71
CA ALA A 43 2.75 3.49 -2.70
C ALA A 43 2.47 4.41 -3.88
N ASP A 44 2.05 3.79 -4.97
CA ASP A 44 1.46 4.45 -6.12
C ASP A 44 0.15 3.74 -6.51
N VAL A 45 -0.75 4.47 -7.15
CA VAL A 45 -2.06 3.95 -7.55
C VAL A 45 -2.18 4.00 -9.07
N VAL A 46 -2.46 2.84 -9.66
CA VAL A 46 -2.76 2.70 -11.09
C VAL A 46 -4.24 2.41 -11.26
N VAL A 47 -4.92 3.27 -12.02
CA VAL A 47 -6.30 3.02 -12.46
C VAL A 47 -6.25 2.36 -13.84
N SER A 48 -6.96 1.24 -14.00
CA SER A 48 -7.05 0.49 -15.25
C SER A 48 -8.51 0.11 -15.49
N GLY A 49 -9.15 0.79 -16.46
CA GLY A 49 -10.60 0.69 -16.64
C GLY A 49 -11.36 1.26 -15.45
N ASP A 50 -12.25 0.45 -14.88
CA ASP A 50 -13.07 0.76 -13.69
C ASP A 50 -12.44 0.31 -12.37
N ARG A 51 -11.22 -0.25 -12.42
CA ARG A 51 -10.51 -0.81 -11.25
C ARG A 51 -9.28 0.02 -10.90
N ALA A 52 -8.91 0.01 -9.62
CA ALA A 52 -7.71 0.68 -9.12
C ALA A 52 -6.81 -0.31 -8.38
N PHE A 53 -5.50 -0.20 -8.58
CA PHE A 53 -4.50 -1.09 -8.00
C PHE A 53 -3.48 -0.26 -7.23
N LEU A 54 -3.22 -0.64 -5.98
CA LEU A 54 -2.21 -0.06 -5.14
C LEU A 54 -0.93 -0.88 -5.25
N PHE A 55 0.10 -0.31 -5.85
CA PHE A 55 1.45 -0.84 -5.83
C PHE A 55 2.18 -0.25 -4.62
N TYR A 56 2.83 -1.08 -3.82
CA TYR A 56 3.48 -0.60 -2.61
C TYR A 56 4.76 -1.38 -2.31
N PHE A 57 5.68 -0.74 -1.59
CA PHE A 57 6.90 -1.37 -1.13
C PHE A 57 6.72 -2.06 0.22
N THR A 58 7.46 -3.14 0.40
CA THR A 58 7.69 -3.79 1.67
C THR A 58 9.19 -3.97 1.86
N HIS A 59 9.63 -4.02 3.12
CA HIS A 59 10.98 -4.41 3.48
C HIS A 59 10.91 -5.66 4.36
N PRO A 60 10.85 -6.88 3.77
CA PRO A 60 10.55 -8.10 4.50
C PRO A 60 11.56 -8.42 5.62
N GLY A 61 12.82 -7.98 5.43
CA GLY A 61 13.89 -8.14 6.40
C GLY A 61 13.87 -7.13 7.55
N ARG A 62 13.06 -6.06 7.50
CA ARG A 62 12.94 -5.08 8.60
C ARG A 62 12.04 -5.61 9.73
N ARG A 63 12.48 -6.70 10.36
CA ARG A 63 11.83 -7.30 11.52
C ARG A 63 12.44 -6.76 12.81
N PRO A 64 11.70 -6.72 13.93
CA PRO A 64 12.19 -6.17 15.20
C PRO A 64 13.47 -6.85 15.71
N ASP A 65 13.66 -8.13 15.39
CA ASP A 65 14.76 -9.00 15.82
C ASP A 65 15.95 -9.04 14.85
N ALA A 66 15.85 -8.43 13.67
CA ALA A 66 16.88 -8.51 12.65
C ALA A 66 18.06 -7.53 12.91
N PRO A 67 19.33 -7.95 12.72
CA PRO A 67 20.49 -7.05 12.80
C PRO A 67 20.45 -5.97 11.72
N LYS A 68 20.67 -4.69 12.10
CA LYS A 68 20.57 -3.54 11.18
C LYS A 68 21.58 -3.56 10.01
N THR A 69 22.59 -4.39 10.09
CA THR A 69 23.63 -4.56 9.06
C THR A 69 23.30 -5.65 8.05
N ASP A 70 22.22 -6.40 8.27
CA ASP A 70 21.80 -7.49 7.38
C ASP A 70 21.33 -6.92 6.04
N THR A 71 21.88 -7.45 4.94
CA THR A 71 21.47 -7.12 3.57
C THR A 71 19.96 -7.32 3.36
N GLU A 72 19.37 -8.27 4.09
CA GLU A 72 17.93 -8.52 4.09
C GLU A 72 17.10 -7.30 4.52
N GLN A 73 17.61 -6.42 5.39
CA GLN A 73 16.90 -5.18 5.77
C GLN A 73 16.81 -4.15 4.64
N ARG A 74 17.67 -4.30 3.63
CA ARG A 74 17.72 -3.45 2.44
C ARG A 74 16.92 -4.05 1.28
N ARG A 75 16.52 -5.33 1.37
CA ARG A 75 15.63 -5.93 0.38
C ARG A 75 14.32 -5.14 0.35
N SER A 76 13.90 -4.81 -0.86
CA SER A 76 12.64 -4.13 -1.15
C SER A 76 11.85 -5.01 -2.09
N SER A 77 10.61 -5.31 -1.74
CA SER A 77 9.70 -6.07 -2.59
C SER A 77 8.52 -5.19 -2.95
N ILE A 78 8.16 -5.18 -4.23
CA ILE A 78 6.95 -4.51 -4.71
C ILE A 78 5.81 -5.51 -4.63
N GLN A 79 4.72 -5.08 -4.04
CA GLN A 79 3.49 -5.83 -3.87
C GLN A 79 2.37 -5.08 -4.59
N VAL A 80 1.28 -5.79 -4.91
CA VAL A 80 0.10 -5.19 -5.55
C VAL A 80 -1.17 -5.72 -4.91
N VAL A 81 -2.12 -4.82 -4.65
CA VAL A 81 -3.45 -5.14 -4.16
C VAL A 81 -4.50 -4.30 -4.88
N GLU A 82 -5.68 -4.86 -5.11
CA GLU A 82 -6.82 -4.09 -5.61
C GLU A 82 -7.37 -3.16 -4.52
N LEU A 83 -7.56 -1.89 -4.88
CA LEU A 83 -8.27 -0.91 -4.07
C LEU A 83 -9.77 -1.02 -4.32
N LYS A 84 -10.52 -1.09 -3.23
CA LYS A 84 -11.99 -1.10 -3.21
C LYS A 84 -12.48 0.14 -2.49
N TYR A 85 -13.45 0.85 -3.06
CA TYR A 85 -14.13 1.96 -2.40
C TYR A 85 -15.43 1.47 -1.76
N LYS A 86 -15.54 1.57 -0.44
CA LYS A 86 -16.70 1.08 0.32
C LYS A 86 -17.00 2.05 1.47
N ASP A 87 -18.27 2.39 1.65
CA ASP A 87 -18.77 3.23 2.75
C ASP A 87 -17.97 4.54 2.91
N GLY A 88 -17.66 5.18 1.77
CA GLY A 88 -16.92 6.44 1.74
C GLY A 88 -15.42 6.33 1.97
N GLN A 89 -14.84 5.13 1.96
CA GLN A 89 -13.44 4.88 2.30
C GLN A 89 -12.76 3.95 1.27
N LEU A 90 -11.47 4.22 1.01
CA LEU A 90 -10.60 3.27 0.31
C LEU A 90 -10.22 2.13 1.27
N THR A 91 -10.27 0.91 0.75
CA THR A 91 -9.96 -0.34 1.45
C THR A 91 -9.22 -1.29 0.52
N CYS A 92 -8.53 -2.28 1.08
CA CYS A 92 -7.89 -3.35 0.33
C CYS A 92 -7.69 -4.58 1.23
N ASP A 93 -7.68 -5.77 0.64
CA ASP A 93 -7.26 -7.01 1.29
C ASP A 93 -6.02 -7.55 0.59
N ARG A 94 -4.85 -7.36 1.22
CA ARG A 94 -3.55 -7.77 0.66
C ARG A 94 -3.34 -9.28 0.68
N ASN A 95 -4.19 -10.05 1.36
CA ASN A 95 -4.15 -11.50 1.36
C ASN A 95 -5.05 -12.12 0.28
N GLU A 96 -5.91 -11.33 -0.36
CA GLU A 96 -6.72 -11.76 -1.49
C GLU A 96 -5.84 -11.83 -2.76
N PRO A 97 -5.92 -12.91 -3.57
CA PRO A 97 -5.23 -12.95 -4.85
C PRO A 97 -5.60 -11.75 -5.73
N THR A 98 -4.58 -11.01 -6.16
CA THR A 98 -4.79 -9.83 -7.01
C THR A 98 -4.68 -10.20 -8.48
N HIS A 99 -5.82 -10.34 -9.14
CA HIS A 99 -5.89 -10.57 -10.59
C HIS A 99 -5.89 -9.23 -11.34
N ILE A 100 -4.74 -8.89 -11.90
CA ILE A 100 -4.50 -7.61 -12.57
C ILE A 100 -4.41 -7.80 -14.09
N ARG A 101 -5.07 -6.89 -14.83
CA ARG A 101 -4.91 -6.72 -16.27
C ARG A 101 -4.77 -5.22 -16.53
N LEU A 102 -3.53 -4.77 -16.67
CA LEU A 102 -3.23 -3.37 -16.99
C LEU A 102 -3.50 -3.10 -18.46
N THR A 103 -4.33 -2.11 -18.74
CA THR A 103 -4.47 -1.54 -20.09
C THR A 103 -3.56 -0.34 -20.22
N PRO A 104 -3.04 -0.05 -21.43
CA PRO A 104 -2.36 1.21 -21.67
C PRO A 104 -3.24 2.39 -21.23
N PRO A 105 -2.64 3.49 -20.74
CA PRO A 105 -3.41 4.71 -20.52
C PRO A 105 -4.05 5.13 -21.84
N ASP A 106 -5.25 5.69 -21.79
CA ASP A 106 -5.84 6.32 -22.96
C ASP A 106 -4.84 7.31 -23.55
N SER A 107 -4.53 7.15 -24.84
CA SER A 107 -3.77 8.13 -25.60
C SER A 107 -4.61 9.40 -25.70
N ARG A 108 -4.54 10.23 -24.66
CA ARG A 108 -5.05 11.61 -24.66
C ARG A 108 -4.19 12.48 -25.55
#